data_AF-X1GK03-F1
#
_entry.id   AF-X1GK03-F1
#
_cell.length_a   1.000
_cell.length_b   1.000
_cell.length_c   1.000
_cell.angle_alpha   90.00
_cell.angle_beta   90.00
_cell.angle_gamma   90.00
#
_symmetry.space_group_name_H-M   'P 1'
#
loop_
_entity.id
_entity.type
_entity.pdbx_description
1 polymer ?
#
loop_
_entity_poly.entity_id
_entity_poly.type
_entity_poly.pdbx_seq_one_letter_code
_entity_poly.pdbx_strand_id
1 'polypeptide(L)'
;RKLASILLNPDVYDFFVLMRHNHYPMDKIPKIFSEFAVTEILLEDLKNLNIITEVTDENDRKWICLLTDIKPLIVFPEFLLPKIRAAYKNQDSDAAITHEIAKKALSLLEITYPEKVKF
;
A
#
# COMPACT_ATOMS: atom_id res chain seq x y z
N ARG A 1 3.10 12.91 1.38
CA ARG A 1 3.88 12.56 0.17
C ARG A 1 5.00 11.56 0.45
N LYS A 2 5.91 11.80 1.41
CA LYS A 2 7.02 10.88 1.76
C LYS A 2 6.60 9.43 2.11
N LEU A 3 5.53 9.28 2.90
CA LEU A 3 5.02 7.97 3.33
C LEU A 3 4.37 7.19 2.16
N ALA A 4 3.62 7.89 1.30
CA ALA A 4 3.07 7.30 0.08
C ALA A 4 4.18 6.80 -0.87
N SER A 5 5.26 7.58 -1.06
CA SER A 5 6.40 7.12 -1.87
C SER A 5 7.16 5.94 -1.26
N ILE A 6 7.21 5.84 0.08
CA ILE A 6 7.82 4.71 0.78
C ILE A 6 6.97 3.44 0.61
N LEU A 7 5.64 3.57 0.68
CA LEU A 7 4.69 2.47 0.45
C LEU A 7 4.64 1.96 -0.99
N LEU A 8 5.17 2.71 -1.97
CA LEU A 8 5.32 2.22 -3.33
C LEU A 8 6.38 1.12 -3.44
N ASN A 9 7.29 1.00 -2.47
CA ASN A 9 8.24 -0.10 -2.42
C ASN A 9 7.54 -1.38 -1.89
N PRO A 10 7.49 -2.47 -2.67
CA PRO A 10 6.86 -3.73 -2.27
C PRO A 10 7.38 -4.28 -0.94
N ASP A 11 8.70 -4.23 -0.71
CA ASP A 11 9.33 -4.78 0.50
C ASP A 11 8.82 -4.06 1.76
N VAL A 12 8.53 -2.75 1.64
CA VAL A 12 8.01 -1.92 2.74
C VAL A 12 6.55 -2.23 3.00
N TYR A 13 5.77 -2.44 1.95
CA TYR A 13 4.38 -2.87 2.08
C TYR A 13 4.30 -4.25 2.76
N ASP A 14 5.11 -5.21 2.32
CA ASP A 14 5.15 -6.56 2.89
C ASP A 14 5.60 -6.54 4.36
N PHE A 15 6.57 -5.67 4.70
CA PHE A 15 6.94 -5.40 6.08
C PHE A 15 5.74 -4.93 6.92
N PHE A 16 4.96 -3.96 6.45
CA PHE A 16 3.77 -3.50 7.18
C PHE A 16 2.72 -4.59 7.34
N VAL A 17 2.49 -5.40 6.30
CA VAL A 17 1.56 -6.54 6.38
C VAL A 17 2.01 -7.53 7.44
N LEU A 18 3.30 -7.86 7.51
CA LEU A 18 3.83 -8.79 8.50
C LEU A 18 3.73 -8.24 9.92
N MET A 19 4.16 -7.01 10.13
CA MET A 19 4.13 -6.34 11.44
C MET A 19 2.71 -6.11 11.97
N ARG A 20 1.70 -6.11 11.09
CA ARG A 20 0.29 -6.02 11.47
C ARG A 20 -0.24 -7.31 12.12
N HIS A 21 0.29 -8.46 11.71
CA HIS A 21 -0.16 -9.76 12.21
C HIS A 21 0.63 -10.22 13.43
N ASN A 22 1.93 -9.87 13.50
CA ASN A 22 2.81 -10.28 14.59
C ASN A 22 3.82 -9.18 14.94
N HIS A 23 4.23 -9.13 16.20
CA HIS A 23 5.37 -8.33 16.62
C HIS A 23 6.65 -9.15 16.52
N TYR A 24 7.69 -8.57 15.90
CA TYR A 24 8.95 -9.26 15.70
C TYR A 24 10.07 -8.58 16.49
N PRO A 25 10.96 -9.35 17.13
CA PRO A 25 12.24 -8.82 17.59
C PRO A 25 13.14 -8.59 16.38
N MET A 26 14.03 -7.59 16.48
CA MET A 26 14.88 -7.11 15.38
C MET A 26 15.67 -8.24 14.69
N ASP A 27 16.16 -9.21 15.47
CA ASP A 27 16.96 -10.35 15.00
C ASP A 27 16.14 -11.47 14.33
N LYS A 28 14.80 -11.40 14.38
CA LYS A 28 13.89 -12.40 13.79
C LYS A 28 12.98 -11.82 12.72
N ILE A 29 13.22 -10.58 12.29
CA ILE A 29 12.49 -10.05 11.14
C ILE A 29 12.78 -10.96 9.95
N PRO A 30 11.74 -11.50 9.29
CA PRO A 30 11.95 -12.32 8.11
C PRO A 30 12.75 -11.52 7.07
N LYS A 31 13.57 -12.20 6.24
CA LYS A 31 14.31 -11.55 5.15
C LYS A 31 13.36 -11.14 4.02
N ILE A 32 12.50 -10.16 4.31
CA ILE A 32 11.52 -9.60 3.37
C ILE A 32 12.23 -8.60 2.47
N PHE A 33 13.26 -7.94 3.01
CA PHE A 33 14.06 -6.99 2.27
C PHE A 33 15.05 -7.71 1.37
N SER A 34 15.02 -7.33 0.10
CA SER A 34 15.90 -7.85 -0.94
C SER A 34 17.39 -7.59 -0.62
N GLU A 35 17.69 -6.51 0.12
CA GLU A 35 19.04 -6.12 0.55
C GLU A 35 19.09 -5.70 2.03
N PHE A 36 20.04 -6.25 2.78
CA PHE A 36 20.25 -5.93 4.20
C PHE A 36 20.62 -4.47 4.46
N ALA A 37 21.46 -3.88 3.61
CA ALA A 37 21.87 -2.47 3.74
C ALA A 37 20.70 -1.49 3.59
N VAL A 38 19.63 -1.90 2.90
CA VAL A 38 18.41 -1.10 2.70
C VAL A 38 17.47 -1.20 3.90
N THR A 39 17.56 -2.28 4.69
CA THR A 39 16.67 -2.54 5.83
C THR A 39 16.90 -1.56 6.97
N GLU A 40 18.16 -1.31 7.35
CA GLU A 40 18.49 -0.40 8.46
C GLU A 40 18.09 1.04 8.12
N ILE A 41 18.41 1.51 6.91
CA ILE A 41 18.04 2.84 6.42
C ILE A 41 16.52 2.99 6.42
N LEU A 42 15.79 1.98 5.95
CA LEU A 42 14.34 2.00 5.95
C LEU A 42 13.78 2.07 7.38
N LEU A 43 14.27 1.24 8.30
CA LEU A 43 13.79 1.25 9.69
C LEU A 43 14.06 2.61 10.36
N GLU A 44 15.22 3.21 10.08
CA GLU A 44 15.54 4.56 10.57
C GLU A 44 14.60 5.62 9.98
N ASP A 45 14.32 5.57 8.67
CA ASP A 45 13.31 6.43 8.03
C ASP A 45 11.91 6.25 8.63
N LEU A 46 11.48 5.01 8.88
CA LEU A 46 10.19 4.71 9.49
C LEU A 46 10.11 5.18 10.94
N LYS A 47 11.21 5.12 11.69
CA LYS A 47 11.33 5.61 13.06
C LYS A 47 11.27 7.14 13.08
N ASN A 48 12.00 7.81 12.19
CA ASN A 48 11.98 9.27 12.02
C ASN A 48 10.59 9.80 11.64
N LEU A 49 9.79 8.98 10.95
CA LEU A 49 8.41 9.30 10.59
C LEU A 49 7.39 8.95 11.70
N ASN A 50 7.83 8.51 12.88
CA ASN A 50 7.00 8.04 13.99
C ASN A 50 6.01 6.92 13.59
N ILE A 51 6.39 6.09 12.63
CA ILE A 51 5.58 4.96 12.17
C ILE A 51 5.88 3.73 13.03
N ILE A 52 7.16 3.51 13.34
CA ILE A 52 7.63 2.44 14.20
C ILE A 52 8.36 2.99 15.42
N THR A 53 8.44 2.17 16.46
CA THR A 53 9.32 2.40 17.60
C THR A 53 10.05 1.11 17.98
N GLU A 54 11.13 1.26 18.73
CA GLU A 54 11.87 0.15 19.33
C GLU A 54 11.60 0.10 20.83
N VAL A 55 11.27 -1.07 21.35
CA VAL A 55 11.09 -1.33 22.77
C VAL A 55 12.08 -2.40 23.20
N THR A 56 12.82 -2.14 24.28
CA THR A 56 13.75 -3.11 24.84
C THR A 56 13.05 -3.93 25.92
N ASP A 57 13.15 -5.24 25.84
CA ASP A 57 12.65 -6.18 26.86
C ASP A 57 13.63 -6.35 28.03
N GLU A 58 13.20 -6.99 29.11
CA GLU A 58 14.00 -7.33 30.30
C GLU A 58 15.27 -8.14 29.96
N ASN A 59 15.23 -8.87 28.84
CA ASN A 59 16.37 -9.65 28.32
C ASN A 59 17.29 -8.84 27.38
N ASP A 60 17.24 -7.51 27.41
CA ASP A 60 17.99 -6.59 26.54
C ASP A 60 17.74 -6.79 25.03
N ARG A 61 16.60 -7.39 24.69
CA ARG A 61 16.23 -7.67 23.29
C ARG A 61 15.36 -6.54 22.74
N LYS A 62 15.72 -6.04 21.56
CA LYS A 62 14.97 -4.98 20.87
C LYS A 62 13.82 -5.54 20.05
N TRP A 63 12.63 -5.02 20.31
CA TRP A 63 11.38 -5.32 19.62
C TRP A 63 10.95 -4.14 18.79
N ILE A 64 10.45 -4.39 17.58
CA ILE A 64 9.87 -3.34 16.75
C ILE A 64 8.36 -3.36 16.94
N CYS A 65 7.80 -2.17 17.19
CA CYS A 65 6.37 -1.98 17.37
C CYS A 65 5.86 -0.93 16.37
N LEU A 66 4.70 -1.20 15.76
CA LEU A 66 4.00 -0.21 14.94
C LEU A 66 3.29 0.79 15.85
N LEU A 67 3.57 2.07 15.68
CA LEU A 67 2.86 3.17 16.33
C LEU A 67 1.61 3.58 15.55
N THR A 68 1.64 3.39 14.23
CA THR A 68 0.56 3.82 13.33
C THR A 68 0.05 2.64 12.50
N ASP A 69 -1.26 2.41 12.49
CA ASP A 69 -1.91 1.47 11.56
C ASP A 69 -2.00 2.12 10.18
N ILE A 70 -0.99 1.87 9.34
CA ILE A 70 -0.99 2.33 7.97
C ILE A 70 -1.96 1.46 7.17
N LYS A 71 -3.04 2.08 6.69
CA LYS A 71 -3.98 1.47 5.75
C LYS A 71 -3.62 1.94 4.34
N PRO A 72 -2.86 1.16 3.56
CA PRO A 72 -2.66 1.46 2.16
C PRO A 72 -4.03 1.47 1.48
N LEU A 73 -4.27 2.46 0.62
CA LEU A 73 -5.42 2.47 -0.27
C LEU A 73 -5.17 1.42 -1.36
N ILE A 74 -5.45 0.15 -1.05
CA ILE A 74 -5.39 -0.96 -2.01
C ILE A 74 -6.65 -0.93 -2.86
N VAL A 75 -6.85 0.13 -3.61
CA VAL A 75 -7.89 0.14 -4.65
C VAL A 75 -7.21 0.52 -5.93
N PHE A 76 -6.78 -0.51 -6.67
CA PHE A 76 -6.39 -0.34 -8.06
C PHE A 76 -7.65 0.04 -8.86
N PRO A 77 -7.67 1.20 -9.52
CA PRO A 77 -8.80 1.65 -10.33
C PRO A 77 -9.25 0.61 -11.36
N GLU A 78 -8.32 -0.23 -11.81
CA GLU A 78 -8.53 -1.34 -12.75
C GLU A 78 -9.56 -2.35 -12.24
N PHE A 79 -9.59 -2.63 -10.93
CA PHE A 79 -10.59 -3.52 -10.32
C PHE A 79 -12.00 -2.91 -10.28
N LEU A 80 -12.13 -1.60 -10.52
CA LEU A 80 -13.43 -0.94 -10.64
C LEU A 80 -14.00 -1.03 -12.06
N LEU A 81 -13.17 -1.31 -13.08
CA LEU A 81 -13.61 -1.39 -14.48
C LEU A 81 -14.76 -2.39 -14.70
N PRO A 82 -14.74 -3.61 -14.13
CA PRO A 82 -15.87 -4.54 -14.27
C PRO A 82 -17.16 -4.00 -13.65
N LYS A 83 -17.07 -3.30 -12.51
CA LYS A 83 -18.23 -2.70 -11.82
C LYS A 83 -18.79 -1.51 -12.59
N ILE A 84 -17.92 -0.66 -13.12
CA ILE A 84 -18.29 0.43 -14.03
C ILE A 84 -19.01 -0.16 -15.24
N ARG A 85 -18.46 -1.21 -15.84
CA ARG A 85 -19.08 -1.87 -16.99
C ARG A 85 -20.46 -2.43 -16.68
N ALA A 86 -20.62 -3.07 -15.53
CA ALA A 86 -21.92 -3.59 -15.08
C ALA A 86 -22.92 -2.47 -14.77
N ALA A 87 -22.49 -1.39 -14.13
CA ALA A 87 -23.35 -0.27 -13.74
C ALA A 87 -23.93 0.50 -14.94
N TYR A 88 -23.18 0.54 -16.04
CA TYR A 88 -23.60 1.21 -17.29
C TYR A 88 -24.03 0.23 -18.38
N LYS A 89 -24.19 -1.06 -18.06
CA LYS A 89 -24.73 -2.04 -18.99
C LYS A 89 -26.23 -1.80 -19.11
N ASN A 90 -26.71 -1.42 -20.28
CA ASN A 90 -28.14 -1.33 -20.54
C ASN A 90 -28.73 -2.75 -20.60
N GLN A 91 -29.83 -3.00 -19.90
CA GLN A 91 -30.47 -4.33 -19.87
C GLN A 91 -30.97 -4.78 -21.24
N ASP A 92 -31.27 -3.83 -22.14
CA ASP A 92 -31.84 -4.09 -23.46
C ASP A 92 -30.81 -4.25 -24.58
N SER A 93 -29.52 -4.00 -24.31
CA SER A 93 -28.48 -4.19 -25.30
C SER A 93 -27.22 -4.76 -24.67
N ASP A 94 -26.80 -5.92 -25.17
CA ASP A 94 -25.48 -6.51 -24.89
C ASP A 94 -24.32 -5.68 -25.50
N ALA A 95 -24.60 -4.41 -25.83
CA ALA A 95 -23.72 -3.51 -26.53
C ALA A 95 -22.68 -2.92 -25.57
N ALA A 96 -21.48 -2.72 -26.12
CA ALA A 96 -20.39 -2.02 -25.45
C ALA A 96 -20.85 -0.63 -24.97
N ILE A 97 -20.30 -0.20 -23.83
CA ILE A 97 -20.56 1.11 -23.23
C ILE A 97 -20.25 2.20 -24.25
N THR A 98 -21.12 3.22 -24.32
CA THR A 98 -20.90 4.35 -25.22
C THR A 98 -19.64 5.13 -24.84
N HIS A 99 -18.98 5.69 -25.85
CA HIS A 99 -17.75 6.46 -25.68
C HIS A 99 -17.89 7.61 -24.67
N GLU A 100 -19.05 8.28 -24.63
CA GLU A 100 -19.32 9.37 -23.69
C GLU A 100 -19.32 8.91 -22.23
N ILE A 101 -19.93 7.75 -21.95
CA ILE A 101 -19.96 7.16 -20.60
C ILE A 101 -18.56 6.72 -20.20
N ALA A 102 -17.81 6.11 -21.13
CA ALA A 102 -16.42 5.73 -20.89
C ALA A 102 -15.55 6.96 -20.53
N LYS A 103 -15.70 8.06 -21.27
CA LYS A 103 -14.98 9.32 -20.99
C LYS A 103 -15.35 9.91 -19.63
N LYS A 104 -16.63 9.89 -19.27
CA LYS A 104 -17.10 10.36 -17.96
C LYS A 104 -16.54 9.49 -16.82
N ALA A 105 -16.60 8.17 -16.96
CA ALA A 105 -16.04 7.25 -15.98
C ALA A 105 -14.52 7.42 -15.82
N LEU A 106 -13.80 7.59 -16.94
CA LEU A 106 -12.37 7.86 -16.92
C LEU A 106 -12.05 9.15 -16.14
N SER A 107 -12.77 10.24 -16.41
CA SER A 107 -12.54 11.52 -15.72
C SER A 107 -12.76 11.42 -14.21
N LEU A 108 -13.75 10.64 -13.76
CA LEU A 108 -13.99 10.38 -12.34
C LEU A 108 -12.86 9.56 -11.71
N LEU A 109 -12.36 8.56 -12.42
CA LEU A 109 -11.22 7.77 -11.96
C LEU A 109 -9.96 8.63 -11.84
N GLU A 110 -9.67 9.49 -12.81
CA GLU A 110 -8.51 10.39 -12.78
C GLU A 110 -8.56 11.42 -11.64
N ILE A 111 -9.76 11.90 -11.27
CA ILE A 111 -9.95 12.81 -10.13
C ILE A 111 -9.80 12.06 -8.80
N THR A 112 -10.37 10.86 -8.71
CA THR A 112 -10.43 10.09 -7.46
C THR A 112 -9.10 9.39 -7.15
N TYR A 113 -8.37 8.99 -8.20
CA TYR A 113 -7.09 8.29 -8.13
C TYR A 113 -6.02 9.07 -8.92
N PRO A 114 -5.45 10.14 -8.35
CA PRO A 114 -4.52 11.03 -9.07
C PRO A 114 -3.12 10.45 -9.26
N GLU A 115 -2.83 9.29 -8.66
CA GLU A 115 -1.51 8.66 -8.70
C GLU A 115 -1.27 7.99 -10.06
N LYS A 116 -0.27 8.49 -10.80
CA LYS A 116 0.15 7.92 -12.08
C LYS A 116 1.33 6.98 -11.86
N VAL A 117 1.09 5.67 -11.94
CA VAL A 117 2.17 4.68 -11.99
C VAL A 117 2.67 4.60 -13.43
N LYS A 118 3.94 4.92 -13.66
CA LYS A 118 4.62 4.64 -14.93
C LYS A 118 5.23 3.24 -14.80
N PHE A 119 4.79 2.33 -15.68
CA PHE A 119 5.39 1.01 -15.85
C PHE A 119 6.63 1.09 -16.75
#